data_AF-C3Y7E2-F1
#
_entry.id   AF-C3Y7E2-F1
#
_cell.length_a   1.000
_cell.length_b   1.000
_cell.length_c   1.000
_cell.angle_alpha   90.00
_cell.angle_beta   90.00
_cell.angle_gamma   90.00
#
_symmetry.space_group_name_H-M   'P 1'
#
loop_
_entity.id
_entity.type
_entity.pdbx_description
1 polymer ?
#
loop_
_entity_poly.entity_id
_entity_poly.type
_entity_poly.pdbx_seq_one_letter_code
_entity_poly.pdbx_strand_id
1 'polypeptide(L)'
;MAEVGQILIGKATTIVFDGNSTPSPYEPQSILNQYLECYLVQKYLKNGDPGTKVFRTQNKNVPPENVKVRVYSYTSIPPADGTYVVLQFEKSTMYFTFDEDEPEYTSLQLPKDFKPEYPKNAEDINTTADPRVFLMKTHVGMTELIFASCVGSQQQPGDKSKAQVITLTEFKKKQLNRALFKLQADENNQSVIMGNRSSKKTVEPAPQRQTLVAGNKNSRGDVQVESAAIATIQLKFSEANPMVIMNNTTSSTGFLQPKRVTINDKKRWRASRFENLTPGNKYEAILLVYSYQKLQVGEPTGTYVVLQFLQSERYIFALPNAPKQLALIQGDDILNFEENAEDITAINDPRMFLMSSDGSDFIFTSCYEKSKGNVITFVEDEDNNQIAVLMPEGDWPKESQQFQPVHFAGFTKERTSADRLEVVPFPEPTPSMDK
;
A
#
# COMPACT_ATOMS: atom_id res chain seq x y z
N MET A 1 11.30 10.55 28.01
CA MET A 1 11.93 9.21 28.05
C MET A 1 10.84 8.22 27.66
N ALA A 2 11.02 7.48 26.55
CA ALA A 2 10.02 6.52 26.10
C ALA A 2 10.09 5.25 26.94
N GLU A 3 8.94 4.68 27.33
CA GLU A 3 8.89 3.38 28.00
C GLU A 3 9.22 2.28 26.99
N VAL A 4 10.36 1.62 27.20
CA VAL A 4 10.74 0.39 26.49
C VAL A 4 9.82 -0.72 26.99
N GLY A 5 9.00 -1.29 26.10
CA GLY A 5 8.15 -2.43 26.44
C GLY A 5 8.99 -3.65 26.82
N GLN A 6 8.69 -4.24 27.98
CA GLN A 6 9.34 -5.49 28.39
C GLN A 6 8.63 -6.68 27.73
N ILE A 7 9.43 -7.57 27.15
CA ILE A 7 8.98 -8.86 26.65
C ILE A 7 9.33 -9.92 27.70
N LEU A 8 8.34 -10.72 28.10
CA LEU A 8 8.51 -11.59 29.26
C LEU A 8 8.98 -13.00 28.93
N ILE A 9 8.52 -13.58 27.82
CA ILE A 9 8.82 -14.97 27.45
C ILE A 9 8.77 -15.11 25.93
N GLY A 10 9.89 -15.54 25.34
CA GLY A 10 9.92 -16.07 23.98
C GLY A 10 9.56 -17.54 23.96
N LYS A 11 8.56 -17.92 23.17
CA LYS A 11 8.29 -19.32 22.85
C LYS A 11 8.37 -19.48 21.34
N ALA A 12 9.15 -20.46 20.88
CA ALA A 12 8.99 -20.97 19.53
C ALA A 12 7.54 -21.46 19.41
N THR A 13 6.77 -20.80 18.55
CA THR A 13 5.34 -21.07 18.41
C THR A 13 5.02 -21.19 16.94
N THR A 14 4.20 -22.18 16.60
CA THR A 14 3.68 -22.33 15.26
C THR A 14 2.58 -21.29 15.03
N ILE A 15 2.76 -20.44 14.01
CA ILE A 15 1.66 -19.59 13.51
C ILE A 15 1.23 -20.19 12.18
N VAL A 16 0.11 -20.92 12.21
CA VAL A 16 -0.37 -21.72 11.08
C VAL A 16 -0.97 -20.81 10.01
N PHE A 17 -0.48 -20.94 8.77
CA PHE A 17 -0.99 -20.19 7.60
C PHE A 17 -1.51 -21.06 6.45
N ASP A 18 -1.66 -22.38 6.68
CA ASP A 18 -2.52 -23.24 5.88
C ASP A 18 -3.78 -23.59 6.68
N GLY A 19 -4.94 -23.57 6.04
CA GLY A 19 -6.21 -23.83 6.72
C GLY A 19 -6.51 -25.30 7.00
N ASN A 20 -5.57 -26.23 6.78
CA ASN A 20 -5.86 -27.65 6.59
C ASN A 20 -4.95 -28.65 7.33
N SER A 21 -4.03 -28.24 8.20
CA SER A 21 -3.38 -29.18 9.12
C SER A 21 -3.01 -28.53 10.45
N THR A 22 -3.04 -29.30 11.54
CA THR A 22 -2.53 -28.90 12.86
C THR A 22 -1.06 -29.31 12.93
N PRO A 23 -0.09 -28.39 12.69
CA PRO A 23 1.31 -28.75 12.63
C PRO A 23 1.88 -28.78 14.05
N SER A 24 2.94 -29.56 14.22
CA SER A 24 3.70 -29.59 15.48
C SER A 24 4.18 -28.17 15.87
N PRO A 25 4.11 -27.76 17.16
CA PRO A 25 4.53 -26.44 17.64
C PRO A 25 6.02 -26.10 17.41
N TYR A 26 6.80 -27.04 16.85
CA TYR A 26 8.25 -26.94 16.66
C TYR A 26 8.70 -27.04 15.20
N GLU A 27 7.79 -27.19 14.25
CA GLU A 27 8.15 -27.34 12.83
C GLU A 27 8.24 -26.00 12.10
N PRO A 28 9.37 -25.71 11.44
CA PRO A 28 9.52 -24.50 10.63
C PRO A 28 8.56 -24.48 9.43
N GLN A 29 8.04 -23.29 9.13
CA GLN A 29 6.95 -23.11 8.19
C GLN A 29 7.31 -22.19 7.03
N SER A 30 6.62 -22.33 5.90
CA SER A 30 6.74 -21.38 4.81
C SER A 30 5.82 -20.19 5.04
N ILE A 31 6.35 -18.97 4.96
CA ILE A 31 5.54 -17.75 5.00
C ILE A 31 4.96 -17.52 3.60
N LEU A 32 3.69 -17.87 3.43
CA LEU A 32 2.92 -17.68 2.20
C LEU A 32 2.10 -16.39 2.30
N ASN A 33 2.33 -15.45 1.38
CA ASN A 33 1.35 -14.43 1.11
C ASN A 33 0.24 -15.08 0.26
N GLN A 34 -0.91 -15.38 0.89
CA GLN A 34 -2.03 -16.07 0.24
C GLN A 34 -2.62 -15.26 -0.92
N TYR A 35 -2.61 -13.93 -0.83
CA TYR A 35 -3.17 -13.04 -1.84
C TYR A 35 -2.32 -13.02 -3.12
N LEU A 36 -1.00 -13.00 -2.96
CA LEU A 36 -0.03 -12.99 -4.06
C LEU A 36 0.44 -14.39 -4.48
N GLU A 37 -0.03 -15.43 -3.79
CA GLU A 37 0.40 -16.83 -3.92
C GLU A 37 1.94 -16.98 -3.96
N CYS A 38 2.64 -16.22 -3.12
CA CYS A 38 4.09 -16.17 -3.14
C CYS A 38 4.71 -16.48 -1.79
N TYR A 39 5.84 -17.19 -1.82
CA TYR A 39 6.61 -17.54 -0.64
C TYR A 39 7.68 -16.51 -0.37
N LEU A 40 7.97 -16.27 0.91
CA LEU A 40 9.18 -15.59 1.34
C LEU A 40 10.37 -16.56 1.23
N VAL A 41 11.38 -16.18 0.45
CA VAL A 41 12.54 -17.03 0.13
C VAL A 41 13.83 -16.32 0.52
N GLN A 42 14.72 -17.06 1.17
CA GLN A 42 16.11 -16.63 1.29
C GLN A 42 16.88 -16.94 0.01
N LYS A 43 17.60 -15.94 -0.52
CA LYS A 43 18.47 -16.16 -1.67
C LYS A 43 19.75 -16.85 -1.25
N TYR A 44 20.12 -17.90 -1.97
CA TYR A 44 21.42 -18.54 -1.85
C TYR A 44 22.34 -18.08 -3.00
N LEU A 45 23.62 -17.94 -2.70
CA LEU A 45 24.67 -17.65 -3.68
C LEU A 45 24.93 -18.88 -4.56
N LYS A 46 25.60 -18.70 -5.70
CA LYS A 46 25.89 -19.81 -6.64
C LYS A 46 26.72 -20.93 -6.03
N ASN A 47 27.50 -20.62 -5.00
CA ASN A 47 28.31 -21.58 -4.25
C ASN A 47 27.52 -22.31 -3.15
N GLY A 48 26.22 -22.03 -2.98
CA GLY A 48 25.38 -22.65 -1.97
C GLY A 48 25.39 -21.93 -0.62
N ASP A 49 26.13 -20.83 -0.47
CA ASP A 49 26.12 -20.05 0.77
C ASP A 49 24.82 -19.24 0.91
N PRO A 50 24.31 -19.05 2.14
CA PRO A 50 23.14 -18.23 2.36
C PRO A 50 23.46 -16.76 2.07
N GLY A 51 22.61 -16.12 1.26
CA GLY A 51 22.66 -14.68 1.03
C GLY A 51 21.92 -13.91 2.12
N THR A 52 22.26 -12.63 2.23
CA THR A 52 21.68 -11.69 3.21
C THR A 52 20.35 -11.08 2.77
N LYS A 53 19.81 -11.50 1.62
CA LYS A 53 18.63 -10.92 0.99
C LYS A 53 17.50 -11.92 0.89
N VAL A 54 16.31 -11.42 1.16
CA VAL A 54 15.05 -12.10 0.94
C VAL A 54 14.35 -11.57 -0.30
N PHE A 55 13.55 -12.42 -0.91
CA PHE A 55 12.69 -12.04 -2.02
C PHE A 55 11.42 -12.88 -1.97
N ARG A 56 10.44 -12.49 -2.77
CA ARG A 56 9.25 -13.30 -2.98
C ARG A 56 9.30 -14.02 -4.30
N THR A 57 8.70 -15.20 -4.34
CA THR A 57 8.51 -15.90 -5.59
C THR A 57 7.25 -16.75 -5.58
N GLN A 58 6.60 -16.79 -6.72
CA GLN A 58 5.53 -17.73 -7.03
C GLN A 58 6.09 -19.06 -7.57
N ASN A 59 7.41 -19.14 -7.76
CA ASN A 59 8.05 -20.35 -8.30
C ASN A 59 7.97 -21.49 -7.29
N LYS A 60 7.11 -22.46 -7.57
CA LYS A 60 6.95 -23.68 -6.76
C LYS A 60 8.19 -24.58 -6.75
N ASN A 61 9.17 -24.32 -7.64
CA ASN A 61 10.42 -25.08 -7.73
C ASN A 61 11.55 -24.54 -6.82
N VAL A 62 11.26 -23.65 -5.88
CA VAL A 62 12.25 -23.28 -4.86
C VAL A 62 12.47 -24.47 -3.93
N PRO A 63 13.73 -24.82 -3.61
CA PRO A 63 14.01 -25.85 -2.64
C PRO A 63 13.27 -25.56 -1.32
N PRO A 64 12.44 -26.49 -0.81
CA PRO A 64 11.58 -26.25 0.36
C PRO A 64 12.35 -25.71 1.56
N GLU A 65 13.59 -26.11 1.73
CA GLU A 65 14.44 -25.67 2.83
C GLU A 65 14.86 -24.19 2.75
N ASN A 66 14.71 -23.53 1.60
CA ASN A 66 14.99 -22.09 1.43
C ASN A 66 13.78 -21.19 1.76
N VAL A 67 12.61 -21.78 2.00
CA VAL A 67 11.37 -21.07 2.39
C VAL A 67 10.96 -21.34 3.83
N LYS A 68 11.62 -22.28 4.52
CA LYS A 68 11.29 -22.60 5.91
C LYS A 68 11.81 -21.53 6.86
N VAL A 69 10.87 -20.91 7.56
CA VAL A 69 11.08 -19.89 8.58
C VAL A 69 10.53 -20.41 9.90
N ARG A 70 11.34 -20.35 10.94
CA ARG A 70 10.95 -20.53 12.33
C ARG A 70 10.50 -19.19 12.88
N VAL A 71 9.33 -19.19 13.51
CA VAL A 71 8.74 -18.00 14.12
C VAL A 71 8.79 -18.15 15.64
N TYR A 72 9.44 -17.22 16.31
CA TYR A 72 9.40 -17.11 17.77
C TYR A 72 8.37 -16.05 18.11
N SER A 73 7.42 -16.37 18.97
CA SER A 73 6.37 -15.45 19.41
C SER A 73 6.58 -15.07 20.86
N TYR A 74 6.26 -13.83 21.17
CA TYR A 74 6.53 -13.25 22.47
C TYR A 74 5.29 -12.58 23.06
N THR A 75 5.15 -12.68 24.38
CA THR A 75 4.17 -11.91 25.16
C THR A 75 4.82 -10.67 25.76
N SER A 76 4.17 -9.51 25.65
CA SER A 76 4.65 -8.24 26.19
C SER A 76 3.82 -7.76 27.38
N ILE A 77 4.43 -6.92 28.23
CA ILE A 77 3.73 -6.07 29.18
C ILE A 77 4.12 -4.61 28.93
N PRO A 78 3.15 -3.72 28.66
CA PRO A 78 1.72 -4.01 28.47
C PRO A 78 1.47 -4.90 27.22
N PRO A 79 0.33 -5.60 27.16
CA PRO A 79 -0.05 -6.34 25.95
C PRO A 79 -0.11 -5.41 24.74
N ALA A 80 0.49 -5.83 23.63
CA ALA A 80 0.41 -5.09 22.38
C ALA A 80 -0.86 -5.43 21.60
N ASP A 81 -1.30 -4.50 20.75
CA ASP A 81 -2.32 -4.72 19.71
C ASP A 81 -1.70 -5.52 18.55
N GLY A 82 -1.38 -6.79 18.80
CA GLY A 82 -0.65 -7.70 17.92
C GLY A 82 0.19 -8.74 18.69
N THR A 83 1.07 -9.45 17.99
CA THR A 83 2.02 -10.42 18.59
C THR A 83 3.43 -10.05 18.17
N TYR A 84 4.33 -9.87 19.14
CA TYR A 84 5.75 -9.68 18.81
C TYR A 84 6.34 -11.00 18.34
N VAL A 85 7.13 -10.95 17.27
CA VAL A 85 7.73 -12.12 16.64
C VAL A 85 9.16 -11.87 16.20
N VAL A 86 9.93 -12.96 16.10
CA VAL A 86 11.25 -13.00 15.46
C VAL A 86 11.20 -14.08 14.38
N LEU A 87 11.72 -13.79 13.19
CA LEU A 87 11.70 -14.69 12.04
C LEU A 87 13.13 -15.19 11.76
N GLN A 88 13.31 -16.50 11.69
CA GLN A 88 14.60 -17.14 11.44
C GLN A 88 14.50 -18.15 10.31
N PHE A 89 15.35 -18.06 9.28
CA PHE A 89 15.42 -19.12 8.26
C PHE A 89 16.06 -20.38 8.85
N GLU A 90 15.37 -21.52 8.72
CA GLU A 90 15.80 -22.78 9.34
C GLU A 90 17.17 -23.23 8.83
N LYS A 91 17.37 -23.25 7.51
CA LYS A 91 18.60 -23.77 6.89
C LYS A 91 19.82 -22.91 7.14
N SER A 92 19.68 -21.59 7.05
CA SER A 92 20.82 -20.68 7.21
C SER A 92 21.03 -20.25 8.65
N THR A 93 20.04 -20.48 9.53
CA THR A 93 19.96 -19.97 10.90
C THR A 93 19.96 -18.43 11.01
N MET A 94 19.87 -17.73 9.88
CA MET A 94 19.89 -16.26 9.84
C MET A 94 18.54 -15.69 10.26
N TYR A 95 18.57 -14.60 11.00
CA TYR A 95 17.39 -13.87 11.43
C TYR A 95 17.07 -12.73 10.48
N PHE A 96 15.78 -12.44 10.31
CA PHE A 96 15.33 -11.16 9.82
C PHE A 96 15.67 -10.07 10.82
N THR A 97 16.30 -9.02 10.33
CA THR A 97 16.72 -7.87 11.13
C THR A 97 16.43 -6.59 10.37
N PHE A 98 16.08 -5.54 11.11
CA PHE A 98 16.22 -4.19 10.62
C PHE A 98 17.66 -3.71 10.80
N ASP A 99 18.13 -2.93 9.83
CA ASP A 99 19.38 -2.18 10.01
C ASP A 99 19.08 -0.98 10.92
N GLU A 100 19.85 -0.82 11.99
CA GLU A 100 19.67 0.27 12.95
C GLU A 100 20.16 1.61 12.41
N ASP A 101 21.20 1.56 11.57
CA ASP A 101 21.81 2.74 10.96
C ASP A 101 21.02 3.14 9.70
N GLU A 102 20.42 2.16 9.01
CA GLU A 102 19.56 2.36 7.85
C GLU A 102 18.16 1.72 8.04
N PRO A 103 17.27 2.31 8.87
CA PRO A 103 15.99 1.70 9.26
C PRO A 103 15.09 1.33 8.08
N GLU A 104 15.29 1.95 6.91
CA GLU A 104 14.59 1.62 5.67
C GLU A 104 14.91 0.24 5.09
N TYR A 105 15.95 -0.41 5.58
CA TYR A 105 16.44 -1.68 5.04
C TYR A 105 16.28 -2.83 6.03
N THR A 106 15.74 -3.92 5.49
CA THR A 106 15.76 -5.22 6.16
C THR A 106 16.85 -6.08 5.57
N SER A 107 17.53 -6.82 6.42
CA SER A 107 18.58 -7.76 6.03
C SER A 107 18.42 -9.08 6.79
N LEU A 108 19.17 -10.08 6.34
CA LEU A 108 19.39 -11.29 7.12
C LEU A 108 20.78 -11.24 7.74
N GLN A 109 20.87 -11.53 9.05
CA GLN A 109 22.13 -11.60 9.78
C GLN A 109 22.28 -12.92 10.54
N LEU A 110 23.52 -13.37 10.71
CA LEU A 110 23.81 -14.55 11.54
C LEU A 110 23.88 -14.15 13.02
N PRO A 111 23.60 -15.10 13.95
CA PRO A 111 23.74 -14.87 15.39
C PRO A 111 25.08 -14.26 15.82
N LYS A 112 26.16 -14.59 15.10
CA LYS A 112 27.52 -14.13 15.41
C LYS A 112 27.80 -12.69 14.97
N ASP A 113 26.97 -12.14 14.08
CA ASP A 113 27.16 -10.81 13.50
C ASP A 113 26.44 -9.74 14.33
N PHE A 114 25.62 -10.14 15.31
CA PHE A 114 24.95 -9.20 16.22
C PHE A 114 25.91 -8.50 17.17
N LYS A 115 25.56 -7.26 17.51
CA LYS A 115 26.27 -6.49 18.53
C LYS A 115 26.27 -7.27 19.87
N PRO A 116 27.35 -7.19 20.67
CA PRO A 116 27.48 -7.99 21.91
C PRO A 116 26.35 -7.79 22.94
N GLU A 117 25.68 -6.64 22.92
CA GLU A 117 24.54 -6.31 23.76
C GLU A 117 23.26 -7.08 23.43
N TYR A 118 23.15 -7.62 22.20
CA TYR A 118 22.00 -8.41 21.80
C TYR A 118 22.18 -9.89 22.13
N PRO A 119 21.12 -10.55 22.64
CA PRO A 119 21.19 -11.97 22.93
C PRO A 119 21.40 -12.76 21.63
N LYS A 120 22.22 -13.81 21.65
CA LYS A 120 22.48 -14.60 20.44
C LYS A 120 21.29 -15.46 20.01
N ASN A 121 20.50 -15.93 20.98
CA ASN A 121 19.31 -16.74 20.74
C ASN A 121 18.05 -15.87 20.79
N ALA A 122 17.02 -16.31 20.07
CA ALA A 122 15.75 -15.60 20.03
C ALA A 122 15.03 -15.68 21.40
N GLU A 123 15.08 -16.85 22.03
CA GLU A 123 14.44 -17.13 23.32
C GLU A 123 14.92 -16.23 24.47
N ASP A 124 16.14 -15.70 24.33
CA ASP A 124 16.79 -14.84 25.31
C ASP A 124 16.42 -13.34 25.10
N ILE A 125 15.65 -13.01 24.06
CA ILE A 125 15.19 -11.63 23.80
C ILE A 125 14.09 -11.25 24.80
N ASN A 126 14.32 -10.14 25.50
CA ASN A 126 13.43 -9.61 26.53
C ASN A 126 12.99 -8.15 26.30
N THR A 127 13.33 -7.57 25.14
CA THR A 127 13.04 -6.18 24.81
C THR A 127 12.54 -6.04 23.38
N THR A 128 11.56 -5.15 23.16
CA THR A 128 11.09 -4.80 21.82
C THR A 128 12.09 -3.94 21.04
N ALA A 129 13.15 -3.45 21.69
CA ALA A 129 14.21 -2.66 21.05
C ALA A 129 15.22 -3.53 20.28
N ASP A 130 15.10 -4.85 20.33
CA ASP A 130 15.96 -5.74 19.57
C ASP A 130 15.65 -5.63 18.06
N PRO A 131 16.65 -5.45 17.18
CA PRO A 131 16.44 -5.24 15.74
C PRO A 131 15.80 -6.43 15.02
N ARG A 132 15.71 -7.60 15.68
CA ARG A 132 15.02 -8.79 15.17
C ARG A 132 13.54 -8.84 15.50
N VAL A 133 13.04 -7.97 16.38
CA VAL A 133 11.67 -8.03 16.88
C VAL A 133 10.72 -7.23 15.99
N PHE A 134 9.71 -7.92 15.46
CA PHE A 134 8.64 -7.37 14.66
C PHE A 134 7.32 -7.48 15.39
N LEU A 135 6.46 -6.48 15.30
CA LEU A 135 5.06 -6.58 15.71
C LEU A 135 4.25 -7.16 14.55
N MET A 136 3.81 -8.41 14.69
CA MET A 136 2.91 -9.07 13.76
C MET A 136 1.46 -8.68 14.07
N LYS A 137 0.74 -8.18 13.07
CA LYS A 137 -0.69 -7.84 13.16
C LYS A 137 -1.48 -8.44 12.01
N THR A 138 -2.72 -8.79 12.26
CA THR A 138 -3.72 -9.03 11.22
C THR A 138 -4.42 -7.72 10.89
N HIS A 139 -4.47 -7.32 9.63
CA HIS A 139 -5.22 -6.14 9.25
C HIS A 139 -6.73 -6.43 9.35
N VAL A 140 -7.52 -5.52 9.93
CA VAL A 140 -8.97 -5.72 10.09
C VAL A 140 -9.60 -5.91 8.71
N GLY A 141 -10.38 -7.00 8.56
CA GLY A 141 -11.02 -7.37 7.28
C GLY A 141 -10.11 -8.10 6.28
N MET A 142 -8.83 -8.29 6.58
CA MET A 142 -7.90 -9.04 5.73
C MET A 142 -7.33 -10.27 6.45
N THR A 143 -7.00 -11.30 5.69
CA THR A 143 -6.20 -12.45 6.18
C THR A 143 -4.69 -12.15 6.16
N GLU A 144 -4.29 -10.91 5.84
CA GLU A 144 -2.88 -10.54 5.71
C GLU A 144 -2.21 -10.29 7.06
N LEU A 145 -0.96 -10.72 7.13
CA LEU A 145 -0.05 -10.39 8.22
C LEU A 145 0.82 -9.21 7.82
N ILE A 146 0.90 -8.26 8.72
CA ILE A 146 1.82 -7.14 8.65
C ILE A 146 2.88 -7.37 9.73
N PHE A 147 4.14 -7.40 9.33
CA PHE A 147 5.28 -7.40 10.25
C PHE A 147 5.84 -5.99 10.31
N ALA A 148 5.59 -5.28 11.40
CA ALA A 148 6.10 -3.94 11.62
C ALA A 148 7.39 -3.97 12.44
N SER A 149 8.43 -3.26 12.02
CA SER A 149 9.60 -3.05 12.89
C SER A 149 9.20 -2.34 14.18
N CYS A 150 9.76 -2.72 15.32
CA CYS A 150 9.68 -1.90 16.53
C CYS A 150 10.78 -0.83 16.57
N VAL A 151 11.93 -1.12 15.94
CA VAL A 151 13.13 -0.27 15.94
C VAL A 151 13.10 0.73 14.78
N GLY A 152 12.90 0.24 13.55
CA GLY A 152 12.90 1.07 12.33
C GLY A 152 11.73 2.06 12.25
N SER A 153 10.63 1.77 12.96
CA SER A 153 9.45 2.63 13.01
C SER A 153 9.56 3.78 14.02
N GLN A 154 10.60 3.79 14.87
CA GLN A 154 10.71 4.64 16.06
C GLN A 154 9.39 4.69 16.87
N GLN A 155 8.61 3.61 16.86
CA GLN A 155 7.25 3.62 17.40
C GLN A 155 7.28 3.90 18.90
N GLN A 156 6.60 4.98 19.31
CA GLN A 156 6.13 5.05 20.69
C GLN A 156 5.05 3.98 20.89
N PRO A 157 5.03 3.27 22.04
CA PRO A 157 3.95 2.33 22.34
C PRO A 157 2.58 3.01 22.16
N GLY A 158 1.82 2.59 21.14
CA GLY A 158 0.49 3.13 20.82
C GLY A 158 0.37 4.01 19.57
N ASP A 159 1.46 4.47 18.95
CA ASP A 159 1.41 5.27 17.71
C ASP A 159 1.32 4.35 16.46
N LYS A 160 0.11 4.24 15.90
CA LYS A 160 -0.21 3.35 14.78
C LYS A 160 0.31 3.85 13.42
N SER A 161 0.65 5.13 13.31
CA SER A 161 0.88 5.82 12.03
C SER A 161 2.29 5.64 11.44
N LYS A 162 3.24 5.08 12.20
CA LYS A 162 4.66 5.05 11.84
C LYS A 162 5.27 3.66 11.61
N ALA A 163 4.44 2.62 11.53
CA ALA A 163 4.92 1.25 11.29
C ALA A 163 5.64 1.14 9.95
N GLN A 164 6.95 0.86 9.96
CA GLN A 164 7.60 0.39 8.74
C GLN A 164 7.23 -1.08 8.54
N VAL A 165 6.31 -1.29 7.62
CA VAL A 165 5.72 -2.59 7.31
C VAL A 165 6.65 -3.35 6.37
N ILE A 166 7.04 -4.57 6.72
CA ILE A 166 7.47 -5.53 5.70
C ILE A 166 6.22 -5.92 4.92
N THR A 167 5.89 -5.14 3.91
CA THR A 167 4.89 -5.52 2.95
C THR A 167 5.58 -6.48 1.98
N LEU A 168 5.02 -7.68 1.86
CA LEU A 168 5.41 -8.60 0.80
C LEU A 168 4.85 -8.06 -0.55
N THR A 169 5.13 -6.81 -0.94
CA THR A 169 4.72 -6.14 -2.21
C THR A 169 5.92 -5.80 -3.13
N GLU A 170 5.78 -6.03 -4.43
CA GLU A 170 6.88 -6.33 -5.36
C GLU A 170 7.74 -5.08 -5.65
N PHE A 171 8.79 -4.85 -4.85
CA PHE A 171 9.65 -3.69 -5.02
C PHE A 171 10.53 -3.84 -6.26
N LYS A 172 10.17 -3.14 -7.35
CA LYS A 172 11.02 -3.01 -8.54
C LYS A 172 12.21 -2.09 -8.19
N LYS A 173 13.41 -2.69 -8.14
CA LYS A 173 14.77 -2.13 -7.91
C LYS A 173 15.12 -0.79 -8.62
N LYS A 174 14.27 -0.26 -9.51
CA LYS A 174 14.47 1.02 -10.22
C LYS A 174 14.05 2.25 -9.40
N GLN A 175 13.30 2.09 -8.32
CA GLN A 175 12.82 3.22 -7.49
C GLN A 175 13.85 3.67 -6.43
N LEU A 176 14.65 2.75 -5.86
CA LEU A 176 15.68 3.06 -4.86
C LEU A 176 16.77 4.02 -5.39
N ASN A 177 17.21 3.82 -6.64
CA ASN A 177 18.20 4.69 -7.26
C ASN A 177 17.67 6.11 -7.56
N ARG A 178 16.35 6.37 -7.49
CA ARG A 178 15.80 7.72 -7.67
C ARG A 178 15.65 8.48 -6.35
N ALA A 179 15.40 7.78 -5.24
CA ALA A 179 15.41 8.37 -3.90
C ALA A 179 16.84 8.78 -3.48
N LEU A 180 17.83 7.91 -3.72
CA LEU A 180 19.24 8.20 -3.42
C LEU A 180 19.82 9.38 -4.24
N PHE A 181 19.38 9.56 -5.50
CA PHE A 181 19.80 10.70 -6.31
C PHE A 181 19.10 12.02 -5.97
N LYS A 182 17.95 11.99 -5.28
CA LYS A 182 17.30 13.20 -4.75
C LYS A 182 17.97 13.65 -3.44
N LEU A 183 18.34 12.71 -2.56
CA LEU A 183 19.04 13.03 -1.31
C LEU A 183 20.47 13.58 -1.55
N GLN A 184 21.21 13.06 -2.54
CA GLN A 184 22.53 13.63 -2.87
C GLN A 184 22.48 14.98 -3.61
N ALA A 185 21.32 15.37 -4.16
CA ALA A 185 21.15 16.66 -4.81
C ALA A 185 20.86 17.78 -3.80
N ASP A 186 20.22 17.46 -2.66
CA ASP A 186 19.89 18.43 -1.62
C ASP A 186 21.00 18.62 -0.57
N GLU A 187 21.91 17.65 -0.38
CA GLU A 187 23.06 17.79 0.53
C GLU A 187 24.24 18.61 -0.03
N ASN A 188 24.25 18.95 -1.32
CA ASN A 188 25.35 19.71 -1.94
C ASN A 188 25.17 21.24 -1.89
N ASN A 189 24.20 21.75 -1.12
CA ASN A 189 23.97 23.19 -0.95
C ASN A 189 24.03 23.62 0.53
N GLN A 190 25.19 23.47 1.18
CA GLN A 190 25.70 24.45 2.16
C GLN A 190 27.19 24.25 2.52
N SER A 191 28.03 25.03 1.83
CA SER A 191 29.30 25.65 2.23
C SER A 191 30.37 24.89 3.04
N VAL A 192 31.52 24.66 2.40
CA VAL A 192 32.83 24.92 3.02
C VAL A 192 33.61 25.88 2.11
N ILE A 193 33.90 27.07 2.64
CA ILE A 193 34.84 28.04 2.09
C ILE A 193 36.26 27.55 2.41
N MET A 194 37.10 27.38 1.40
CA MET A 194 38.52 27.78 1.43
C MET A 194 39.10 27.87 0.01
N GLY A 195 39.60 29.07 -0.35
CA GLY A 195 40.83 29.21 -1.13
C GLY A 195 40.76 29.53 -2.63
N ASN A 196 40.68 30.83 -2.94
CA ASN A 196 41.38 31.54 -4.03
C ASN A 196 41.29 31.02 -5.49
N ARG A 197 40.61 31.77 -6.36
CA ARG A 197 41.26 32.66 -7.36
C ARG A 197 40.24 33.45 -8.19
N SER A 198 40.42 34.78 -8.13
CA SER A 198 40.12 35.82 -9.12
C SER A 198 39.53 35.40 -10.47
N SER A 199 38.36 35.94 -10.82
CA SER A 199 38.26 36.89 -11.95
C SER A 199 36.86 37.52 -12.06
N LYS A 200 36.88 38.83 -12.29
CA LYS A 200 35.76 39.76 -12.48
C LYS A 200 34.81 39.33 -13.61
N LYS A 201 33.51 39.50 -13.41
CA LYS A 201 32.65 40.11 -14.45
C LYS A 201 31.38 40.74 -13.85
N THR A 202 31.30 42.04 -14.04
CA THR A 202 30.18 42.94 -13.77
C THR A 202 29.00 42.63 -14.69
N VAL A 203 27.77 42.54 -14.15
CA VAL A 203 26.52 42.73 -14.91
C VAL A 203 25.52 43.46 -14.01
N GLU A 204 25.10 44.65 -14.46
CA GLU A 204 24.09 45.53 -13.86
C GLU A 204 22.66 44.94 -13.94
N PRO A 205 21.75 45.26 -13.01
CA PRO A 205 20.33 44.94 -13.16
C PRO A 205 19.55 46.08 -13.85
N ALA A 206 18.67 45.68 -14.78
CA ALA A 206 17.73 46.53 -15.51
C ALA A 206 16.51 46.95 -14.64
N PRO A 207 15.81 48.06 -14.98
CA PRO A 207 14.93 48.77 -14.04
C PRO A 207 13.49 48.24 -13.99
N GLN A 208 12.90 48.37 -12.81
CA GLN A 208 11.49 48.11 -12.50
C GLN A 208 10.57 49.12 -13.22
N ARG A 209 9.55 48.61 -13.93
CA ARG A 209 8.44 49.42 -14.45
C ARG A 209 7.33 49.52 -13.39
N GLN A 210 7.12 50.72 -12.86
CA GLN A 210 5.89 51.11 -12.19
C GLN A 210 4.81 51.39 -13.24
N THR A 211 3.61 50.83 -13.06
CA THR A 211 2.42 51.18 -13.85
C THR A 211 1.50 52.01 -12.95
N LEU A 212 1.34 53.28 -13.30
CA LEU A 212 0.32 54.19 -12.78
C LEU A 212 -1.05 53.80 -13.37
N VAL A 213 -2.05 53.61 -12.53
CA VAL A 213 -3.46 53.68 -12.94
C VAL A 213 -4.16 54.72 -12.05
N ALA A 214 -4.55 55.81 -12.69
CA ALA A 214 -5.39 56.85 -12.11
C ALA A 214 -6.86 56.40 -12.07
N GLY A 215 -7.55 56.77 -11.00
CA GLY A 215 -8.89 56.30 -10.69
C GLY A 215 -10.03 56.93 -11.46
N ASN A 216 -11.23 56.39 -11.24
CA ASN A 216 -12.48 57.13 -11.36
C ASN A 216 -13.48 56.65 -10.29
N LYS A 217 -14.25 57.62 -9.78
CA LYS A 217 -15.11 57.57 -8.59
C LYS A 217 -16.36 56.70 -8.79
N ASN A 218 -16.89 56.09 -7.72
CA ASN A 218 -18.30 56.23 -7.35
C ASN A 218 -18.59 55.64 -5.95
N SER A 219 -19.46 56.36 -5.25
CA SER A 219 -19.97 56.11 -3.91
C SER A 219 -21.24 55.25 -3.93
N ARG A 220 -21.57 54.70 -2.74
CA ARG A 220 -22.81 54.03 -2.31
C ARG A 220 -22.93 52.52 -2.53
N GLY A 221 -23.00 51.83 -1.39
CA GLY A 221 -23.60 50.52 -1.23
C GLY A 221 -22.72 49.59 -0.40
N ASP A 222 -22.68 49.79 0.91
CA ASP A 222 -22.27 48.72 1.84
C ASP A 222 -23.33 47.62 1.75
N VAL A 223 -23.19 46.75 0.76
CA VAL A 223 -23.82 45.43 0.75
C VAL A 223 -22.97 44.60 1.68
N GLN A 224 -23.43 44.42 2.92
CA GLN A 224 -23.01 43.29 3.74
C GLN A 224 -23.35 42.03 2.96
N VAL A 225 -22.38 41.53 2.20
CA VAL A 225 -22.42 40.16 1.70
C VAL A 225 -22.25 39.29 2.93
N GLU A 226 -23.37 38.87 3.50
CA GLU A 226 -23.40 37.71 4.40
C GLU A 226 -22.78 36.55 3.62
N SER A 227 -21.48 36.35 3.85
CA SER A 227 -20.77 35.16 3.40
C SER A 227 -21.39 34.00 4.14
N ALA A 228 -22.45 33.42 3.56
CA ALA A 228 -23.04 32.18 4.03
C ALA A 228 -21.88 31.20 4.19
N ALA A 229 -21.56 30.85 5.43
CA ALA A 229 -20.54 29.88 5.74
C ALA A 229 -20.95 28.58 5.05
N ILE A 230 -20.35 28.31 3.89
CA ILE A 230 -20.54 27.05 3.18
C ILE A 230 -20.04 26.00 4.15
N ALA A 231 -20.97 25.21 4.71
CA ALA A 231 -20.64 24.15 5.63
C ALA A 231 -19.69 23.19 4.90
N THR A 232 -18.40 23.25 5.24
CA THR A 232 -17.39 22.36 4.67
C THR A 232 -17.70 20.95 5.14
N ILE A 233 -18.09 20.09 4.19
CA ILE A 233 -18.31 18.68 4.45
C ILE A 233 -16.96 18.07 4.85
N GLN A 234 -16.89 17.53 6.07
CA GLN A 234 -15.73 16.79 6.55
C GLN A 234 -15.92 15.29 6.29
N LEU A 235 -14.85 14.67 5.81
CA LEU A 235 -14.73 13.23 5.62
C LEU A 235 -13.93 12.60 6.76
N LYS A 236 -14.27 11.35 7.07
CA LYS A 236 -13.48 10.48 7.94
C LYS A 236 -13.22 9.17 7.21
N PHE A 237 -11.96 8.77 7.12
CA PHE A 237 -11.60 7.46 6.59
C PHE A 237 -12.34 6.33 7.35
N SER A 238 -12.85 5.36 6.59
CA SER A 238 -13.61 4.22 7.10
C SER A 238 -12.82 2.93 6.97
N GLU A 239 -12.46 2.56 5.74
CA GLU A 239 -11.81 1.29 5.42
C GLU A 239 -11.14 1.36 4.04
N ALA A 240 -10.21 0.45 3.77
CA ALA A 240 -9.59 0.28 2.46
C ALA A 240 -9.77 -1.17 2.01
N ASN A 241 -10.46 -1.37 0.88
CA ASN A 241 -10.80 -2.69 0.38
C ASN A 241 -10.16 -2.96 -0.99
N PRO A 242 -9.43 -4.08 -1.17
CA PRO A 242 -8.87 -4.46 -2.44
C PRO A 242 -9.96 -5.04 -3.34
N MET A 243 -10.04 -4.57 -4.58
CA MET A 243 -10.97 -5.07 -5.59
C MET A 243 -10.38 -4.99 -6.98
N VAL A 244 -10.93 -5.79 -7.89
CA VAL A 244 -10.72 -5.61 -9.33
C VAL A 244 -11.97 -4.97 -9.89
N ILE A 245 -11.80 -3.91 -10.65
CA ILE A 245 -12.91 -3.19 -11.27
C ILE A 245 -13.05 -3.66 -12.72
N MET A 246 -14.17 -4.29 -13.02
CA MET A 246 -14.57 -4.67 -14.37
C MET A 246 -15.38 -3.58 -15.05
N ASN A 247 -15.29 -3.54 -16.36
CA ASN A 247 -16.15 -2.77 -17.25
C ASN A 247 -16.61 -3.68 -18.39
N ASN A 248 -17.88 -4.07 -18.34
CA ASN A 248 -18.50 -4.93 -19.35
C ASN A 248 -19.09 -4.06 -20.44
N THR A 249 -18.69 -4.29 -21.68
CA THR A 249 -19.36 -3.74 -22.86
C THR A 249 -20.25 -4.81 -23.48
N THR A 250 -21.04 -4.44 -24.48
CA THR A 250 -21.85 -5.40 -25.25
C THR A 250 -21.01 -6.44 -26.00
N SER A 251 -19.73 -6.14 -26.27
CA SER A 251 -18.83 -6.96 -27.09
C SER A 251 -17.75 -7.69 -26.28
N SER A 252 -17.33 -7.19 -25.13
CA SER A 252 -16.29 -7.83 -24.31
C SER A 252 -16.34 -7.43 -22.83
N THR A 253 -15.76 -8.26 -21.98
CA THR A 253 -15.41 -7.87 -20.60
C THR A 253 -14.02 -7.25 -20.61
N GLY A 254 -13.84 -6.16 -19.88
CA GLY A 254 -12.54 -5.57 -19.65
C GLY A 254 -12.31 -5.17 -18.21
N PHE A 255 -11.05 -4.91 -17.88
CA PHE A 255 -10.57 -4.65 -16.53
C PHE A 255 -9.79 -3.34 -16.50
N LEU A 256 -9.97 -2.58 -15.44
CA LEU A 256 -9.25 -1.34 -15.20
C LEU A 256 -7.80 -1.66 -14.77
N GLN A 257 -6.81 -1.17 -15.52
CA GLN A 257 -5.38 -1.37 -15.21
C GLN A 257 -4.54 -0.10 -15.45
N PRO A 258 -3.37 0.04 -14.80
CA PRO A 258 -2.45 1.11 -15.08
C PRO A 258 -1.65 0.80 -16.36
N LYS A 259 -1.74 1.66 -17.36
CA LYS A 259 -0.97 1.58 -18.61
C LYS A 259 -0.02 2.76 -18.74
N ARG A 260 1.20 2.47 -19.21
CA ARG A 260 2.15 3.52 -19.62
C ARG A 260 1.94 3.83 -21.09
N VAL A 261 1.53 5.05 -21.39
CA VAL A 261 1.30 5.55 -22.75
C VAL A 261 2.30 6.65 -23.09
N THR A 262 2.60 6.83 -24.38
CA THR A 262 3.45 7.91 -24.86
C THR A 262 2.55 8.98 -25.48
N ILE A 263 2.58 10.20 -24.93
CA ILE A 263 1.79 11.33 -25.43
C ILE A 263 2.76 12.49 -25.66
N ASN A 264 2.87 12.97 -26.90
CA ASN A 264 3.81 14.05 -27.29
C ASN A 264 5.24 13.76 -26.78
N ASP A 265 5.76 12.57 -27.10
CA ASP A 265 7.07 12.04 -26.68
C ASP A 265 7.28 11.89 -25.16
N LYS A 266 6.25 12.16 -24.35
CA LYS A 266 6.31 12.02 -22.89
C LYS A 266 5.58 10.77 -22.46
N LYS A 267 6.30 9.87 -21.79
CA LYS A 267 5.70 8.68 -21.17
C LYS A 267 4.89 9.08 -19.94
N ARG A 268 3.59 8.81 -19.95
CA ARG A 268 2.66 9.09 -18.86
C ARG A 268 1.91 7.82 -18.46
N TRP A 269 1.42 7.79 -17.22
CA TRP A 269 0.54 6.73 -16.76
C TRP A 269 -0.92 7.13 -16.91
N ARG A 270 -1.73 6.17 -17.35
CA ARG A 270 -3.18 6.30 -17.54
C ARG A 270 -3.87 5.05 -17.01
N ALA A 271 -5.08 5.22 -16.51
CA ALA A 271 -5.99 4.10 -16.34
C ALA A 271 -6.50 3.68 -17.72
N SER A 272 -6.48 2.40 -18.02
CA SER A 272 -6.91 1.84 -19.30
C SER A 272 -7.72 0.57 -19.09
N ARG A 273 -8.58 0.26 -20.06
CA ARG A 273 -9.32 -1.00 -20.13
C ARG A 273 -8.47 -2.04 -20.84
N PHE A 274 -8.36 -3.21 -20.23
CA PHE A 274 -7.71 -4.40 -20.81
C PHE A 274 -8.71 -5.54 -20.85
N GLU A 275 -8.88 -6.19 -22.00
CA GLU A 275 -9.89 -7.24 -22.17
C GLU A 275 -9.56 -8.51 -21.39
N ASN A 276 -8.28 -8.82 -21.23
CA ASN A 276 -7.84 -10.08 -20.63
C ASN A 276 -6.84 -9.84 -19.51
N LEU A 277 -7.16 -10.36 -18.32
CA LEU A 277 -6.18 -10.53 -17.25
C LEU A 277 -5.45 -11.86 -17.45
N THR A 278 -4.13 -11.77 -17.62
CA THR A 278 -3.22 -12.91 -17.53
C THR A 278 -2.80 -13.11 -16.08
N PRO A 279 -2.33 -14.32 -15.69
CA PRO A 279 -1.76 -14.54 -14.37
C PRO A 279 -0.62 -13.57 -13.99
N GLY A 280 0.11 -13.05 -15.00
CA GLY A 280 1.23 -12.13 -14.80
C GLY A 280 0.84 -10.66 -14.59
N ASN A 281 -0.30 -10.21 -15.10
CA ASN A 281 -0.77 -8.83 -14.95
C ASN A 281 -2.05 -8.69 -14.11
N LYS A 282 -2.65 -9.79 -13.62
CA LYS A 282 -3.83 -9.75 -12.73
C LYS A 282 -3.61 -8.85 -11.52
N TYR A 283 -2.39 -8.81 -10.99
CA TYR A 283 -2.04 -8.00 -9.82
C TYR A 283 -1.95 -6.50 -10.12
N GLU A 284 -1.63 -6.13 -11.37
CA GLU A 284 -1.61 -4.73 -11.79
C GLU A 284 -3.03 -4.16 -11.84
N ALA A 285 -4.06 -5.00 -11.96
CA ALA A 285 -5.48 -4.60 -11.99
C ALA A 285 -6.11 -4.36 -10.61
N ILE A 286 -5.40 -4.68 -9.52
CA ILE A 286 -5.97 -4.59 -8.18
C ILE A 286 -5.98 -3.13 -7.74
N LEU A 287 -7.17 -2.62 -7.40
CA LEU A 287 -7.36 -1.33 -6.78
C LEU A 287 -7.64 -1.47 -5.29
N LEU A 288 -6.92 -0.72 -4.47
CA LEU A 288 -7.35 -0.34 -3.13
C LEU A 288 -8.39 0.77 -3.26
N VAL A 289 -9.57 0.51 -2.72
CA VAL A 289 -10.67 1.48 -2.64
C VAL A 289 -10.81 1.92 -1.20
N TYR A 290 -10.27 3.11 -0.93
CA TYR A 290 -10.39 3.78 0.35
C TYR A 290 -11.77 4.41 0.42
N SER A 291 -12.57 4.00 1.39
CA SER A 291 -13.93 4.48 1.59
C SER A 291 -13.99 5.46 2.76
N TYR A 292 -14.79 6.50 2.63
CA TYR A 292 -14.92 7.57 3.63
C TYR A 292 -16.36 7.73 4.08
N GLN A 293 -16.53 7.93 5.38
CA GLN A 293 -17.79 8.32 6.00
C GLN A 293 -17.90 9.84 6.01
N LYS A 294 -19.10 10.33 5.66
CA LYS A 294 -19.45 11.73 5.80
C LYS A 294 -19.81 12.02 7.25
N LEU A 295 -19.23 13.07 7.84
CA LEU A 295 -19.52 13.45 9.22
C LEU A 295 -20.81 14.29 9.38
N GLN A 296 -21.39 14.78 8.29
CA GLN A 296 -22.62 15.60 8.29
C GLN A 296 -23.76 14.93 7.51
N VAL A 297 -24.98 15.03 8.05
CA VAL A 297 -26.20 14.42 7.50
C VAL A 297 -26.79 15.30 6.39
N GLY A 298 -27.09 14.69 5.24
CA GLY A 298 -27.66 15.34 4.04
C GLY A 298 -26.95 14.87 2.76
N GLU A 299 -27.69 14.65 1.67
CA GLU A 299 -27.33 13.90 0.45
C GLU A 299 -26.02 14.27 -0.27
N PRO A 300 -25.45 13.43 -1.18
CA PRO A 300 -26.06 12.39 -2.05
C PRO A 300 -25.97 10.93 -1.59
N THR A 301 -26.79 10.06 -2.21
CA THR A 301 -26.72 8.59 -2.11
C THR A 301 -25.43 8.06 -2.75
N GLY A 302 -24.50 7.54 -1.95
CA GLY A 302 -23.27 6.93 -2.42
C GLY A 302 -22.17 6.88 -1.36
N THR A 303 -21.02 6.36 -1.75
CA THR A 303 -19.82 6.25 -0.89
C THR A 303 -18.70 7.08 -1.49
N TYR A 304 -18.11 7.97 -0.70
CA TYR A 304 -16.91 8.70 -1.12
C TYR A 304 -15.73 7.75 -1.13
N VAL A 305 -14.99 7.72 -2.23
CA VAL A 305 -13.88 6.80 -2.44
C VAL A 305 -12.66 7.45 -3.06
N VAL A 306 -11.50 6.90 -2.74
CA VAL A 306 -10.23 7.13 -3.44
C VAL A 306 -9.75 5.79 -4.01
N LEU A 307 -9.30 5.84 -5.27
CA LEU A 307 -8.93 4.65 -6.04
C LEU A 307 -7.41 4.62 -6.26
N GLN A 308 -6.73 3.59 -5.76
CA GLN A 308 -5.28 3.43 -5.91
C GLN A 308 -4.95 2.04 -6.46
N PHE A 309 -4.14 1.96 -7.51
CA PHE A 309 -3.62 0.67 -7.97
C PHE A 309 -2.57 0.12 -7.00
N LEU A 310 -2.86 -1.03 -6.39
CA LEU A 310 -2.05 -1.63 -5.32
C LEU A 310 -0.58 -1.83 -5.73
N GLN A 311 -0.32 -2.42 -6.89
CA GLN A 311 1.06 -2.74 -7.30
C GLN A 311 1.88 -1.53 -7.75
N SER A 312 1.22 -0.51 -8.32
CA SER A 312 1.92 0.68 -8.82
C SER A 312 1.92 1.85 -7.86
N GLU A 313 1.12 1.75 -6.79
CA GLU A 313 0.88 2.79 -5.78
C GLU A 313 0.35 4.10 -6.38
N ARG A 314 -0.30 4.00 -7.55
CA ARG A 314 -0.80 5.17 -8.28
C ARG A 314 -2.28 5.39 -8.03
N TYR A 315 -2.61 6.60 -7.62
CA TYR A 315 -3.98 7.08 -7.48
C TYR A 315 -4.56 7.47 -8.83
N ILE A 316 -5.85 7.18 -9.03
CA ILE A 316 -6.64 7.81 -10.10
C ILE A 316 -6.91 9.26 -9.68
N PHE A 317 -6.57 10.19 -10.57
CA PHE A 317 -6.49 11.62 -10.24
C PHE A 317 -7.13 12.48 -11.34
N ALA A 318 -8.11 13.30 -10.98
CA ALA A 318 -8.70 14.31 -11.85
C ALA A 318 -7.73 15.50 -12.03
N LEU A 319 -7.33 15.80 -13.27
CA LEU A 319 -6.32 16.84 -13.51
C LEU A 319 -6.89 18.27 -13.30
N PRO A 320 -6.31 19.09 -12.40
CA PRO A 320 -6.77 20.46 -12.11
C PRO A 320 -6.81 21.39 -13.32
N ASN A 321 -5.95 21.17 -14.31
CA ASN A 321 -5.86 22.04 -15.48
C ASN A 321 -6.45 21.40 -16.74
N ALA A 322 -7.04 20.20 -16.61
CA ALA A 322 -7.65 19.45 -17.70
C ALA A 322 -8.83 18.63 -17.14
N PRO A 323 -9.99 19.26 -16.90
CA PRO A 323 -11.09 18.66 -16.12
C PRO A 323 -11.75 17.43 -16.77
N LYS A 324 -11.46 17.18 -18.05
CA LYS A 324 -11.90 15.96 -18.77
C LYS A 324 -10.85 14.84 -18.73
N GLN A 325 -9.68 15.05 -18.15
CA GLN A 325 -8.59 14.09 -18.17
C GLN A 325 -8.33 13.49 -16.80
N LEU A 326 -8.07 12.17 -16.79
CA LEU A 326 -7.52 11.44 -15.67
C LEU A 326 -6.02 11.25 -15.84
N ALA A 327 -5.32 11.21 -14.71
CA ALA A 327 -3.94 10.79 -14.61
C ALA A 327 -3.78 9.73 -13.53
N LEU A 328 -2.66 8.99 -13.61
CA LEU A 328 -2.22 8.11 -12.54
C LEU A 328 -0.98 8.70 -11.87
N ILE A 329 -1.12 9.15 -10.63
CA ILE A 329 -0.07 9.85 -9.88
C ILE A 329 0.36 8.99 -8.70
N GLN A 330 1.68 8.87 -8.49
CA GLN A 330 2.24 8.18 -7.32
C GLN A 330 2.32 9.16 -6.15
N GLY A 331 2.17 8.71 -4.89
CA GLY A 331 2.10 9.58 -3.70
C GLY A 331 3.11 10.73 -3.72
N ASP A 332 4.38 10.43 -3.92
CA ASP A 332 5.50 11.40 -3.88
C ASP A 332 5.49 12.43 -5.04
N ASP A 333 4.70 12.19 -6.10
CA ASP A 333 4.57 13.12 -7.23
C ASP A 333 3.52 14.23 -6.93
N ILE A 334 2.84 14.17 -5.78
CA ILE A 334 1.73 15.04 -5.40
C ILE A 334 2.23 16.20 -4.53
N LEU A 335 2.91 17.17 -5.15
CA LEU A 335 3.62 18.26 -4.44
C LEU A 335 2.75 19.21 -3.57
N ASN A 336 1.43 19.03 -3.49
CA ASN A 336 0.53 19.94 -2.77
C ASN A 336 -0.70 19.26 -2.13
N PHE A 337 -0.70 17.94 -1.96
CA PHE A 337 -1.83 17.24 -1.33
C PHE A 337 -1.31 16.25 -0.29
N GLU A 338 -2.17 15.85 0.63
CA GLU A 338 -1.85 14.84 1.65
C GLU A 338 -1.35 13.56 0.97
N GLU A 339 -0.18 13.08 1.38
CA GLU A 339 0.51 11.96 0.73
C GLU A 339 -0.28 10.66 0.87
N ASN A 340 -0.92 10.46 2.03
CA ASN A 340 -1.72 9.28 2.33
C ASN A 340 -3.20 9.53 2.00
N ALA A 341 -3.86 8.52 1.43
CA ALA A 341 -5.29 8.58 1.20
C ALA A 341 -6.07 8.70 2.53
N GLU A 342 -5.65 8.00 3.59
CA GLU A 342 -6.35 7.96 4.88
C GLU A 342 -6.49 9.34 5.53
N ASP A 343 -5.60 10.27 5.21
CA ASP A 343 -5.58 11.63 5.76
C ASP A 343 -6.58 12.57 5.05
N ILE A 344 -7.15 12.17 3.91
CA ILE A 344 -8.05 13.02 3.11
C ILE A 344 -9.31 13.39 3.88
N THR A 345 -9.42 14.67 4.21
CA THR A 345 -10.57 15.23 4.93
C THR A 345 -11.56 16.00 4.04
N ALA A 346 -11.16 16.38 2.83
CA ALA A 346 -11.92 17.27 1.95
C ALA A 346 -12.53 16.55 0.73
N ILE A 347 -13.83 16.77 0.49
CA ILE A 347 -14.53 16.18 -0.66
C ILE A 347 -14.02 16.68 -2.02
N ASN A 348 -13.39 17.86 -2.06
CA ASN A 348 -12.89 18.46 -3.28
C ASN A 348 -11.42 18.06 -3.56
N ASP A 349 -10.91 16.99 -2.95
CA ASP A 349 -9.63 16.41 -3.34
C ASP A 349 -9.73 15.85 -4.79
N PRO A 350 -8.75 16.10 -5.67
CA PRO A 350 -8.75 15.59 -7.05
C PRO A 350 -8.71 14.06 -7.19
N ARG A 351 -8.43 13.33 -6.11
CA ARG A 351 -8.48 11.86 -6.05
C ARG A 351 -9.86 11.34 -5.61
N MET A 352 -10.75 12.23 -5.16
CA MET A 352 -12.02 11.86 -4.55
C MET A 352 -13.12 11.66 -5.59
N PHE A 353 -13.77 10.50 -5.52
CA PHE A 353 -14.92 10.14 -6.34
C PHE A 353 -16.10 9.75 -5.45
N LEU A 354 -17.31 10.02 -5.90
CA LEU A 354 -18.53 9.46 -5.33
C LEU A 354 -18.84 8.18 -6.11
N MET A 355 -18.73 7.04 -5.44
CA MET A 355 -19.17 5.75 -5.94
C MET A 355 -20.66 5.61 -5.65
N SER A 356 -21.47 5.58 -6.71
CA SER A 356 -22.93 5.41 -6.62
C SER A 356 -23.36 4.14 -7.34
N SER A 357 -24.41 3.50 -6.86
CA SER A 357 -24.96 2.28 -7.46
C SER A 357 -25.92 2.60 -8.60
N ASP A 358 -25.76 1.92 -9.73
CA ASP A 358 -26.68 1.89 -10.86
C ASP A 358 -27.03 0.43 -11.18
N GLY A 359 -28.08 -0.09 -10.52
CA GLY A 359 -28.42 -1.51 -10.57
C GLY A 359 -27.37 -2.38 -9.86
N SER A 360 -26.74 -3.29 -10.60
CA SER A 360 -25.61 -4.11 -10.12
C SER A 360 -24.25 -3.43 -10.28
N ASP A 361 -24.23 -2.29 -10.95
CA ASP A 361 -23.00 -1.62 -11.37
C ASP A 361 -22.78 -0.37 -10.53
N PHE A 362 -21.59 0.21 -10.66
CA PHE A 362 -21.19 1.45 -10.04
C PHE A 362 -20.80 2.49 -11.07
N ILE A 363 -21.06 3.74 -10.72
CA ILE A 363 -20.57 4.92 -11.43
C ILE A 363 -19.68 5.70 -10.47
N PHE A 364 -18.50 6.10 -10.96
CA PHE A 364 -17.53 6.89 -10.20
C PHE A 364 -17.57 8.35 -10.63
N THR A 365 -18.27 9.18 -9.86
CA THR A 365 -18.46 10.60 -10.16
C THR A 365 -17.40 11.44 -9.48
N SER A 366 -16.65 12.24 -10.22
CA SER A 366 -15.65 13.15 -9.66
C SER A 366 -16.27 14.15 -8.70
N CYS A 367 -15.70 14.25 -7.49
CA CYS A 367 -16.07 15.25 -6.49
C CYS A 367 -15.25 16.55 -6.62
N TYR A 368 -14.19 16.52 -7.43
CA TYR A 368 -13.29 17.66 -7.63
C TYR A 368 -14.01 18.81 -8.33
N GLU A 369 -13.90 20.03 -7.80
CA GLU A 369 -14.68 21.20 -8.22
C GLU A 369 -14.68 21.43 -9.74
N LYS A 370 -13.53 21.33 -10.39
CA LYS A 370 -13.40 21.64 -11.83
C LYS A 370 -13.95 20.55 -12.74
N SER A 371 -14.16 19.34 -12.23
CA SER A 371 -14.70 18.20 -12.97
C SER A 371 -15.93 17.61 -12.27
N LYS A 372 -16.56 18.39 -11.40
CA LYS A 372 -17.66 17.94 -10.54
C LYS A 372 -18.82 17.44 -11.40
N GLY A 373 -19.30 16.24 -11.09
CA GLY A 373 -20.39 15.61 -11.85
C GLY A 373 -19.95 14.84 -13.09
N ASN A 374 -18.69 14.96 -13.53
CA ASN A 374 -18.16 14.08 -14.57
C ASN A 374 -17.87 12.70 -13.98
N VAL A 375 -18.11 11.66 -14.76
CA VAL A 375 -17.90 10.26 -14.39
C VAL A 375 -16.70 9.67 -15.11
N ILE A 376 -16.06 8.67 -14.49
CA ILE A 376 -15.02 7.88 -15.16
C ILE A 376 -15.66 7.18 -16.37
N THR A 377 -15.09 7.40 -17.55
CA THR A 377 -15.60 6.90 -18.83
C THR A 377 -14.45 6.28 -19.62
N PHE A 378 -14.63 5.08 -20.17
CA PHE A 378 -13.68 4.54 -21.15
C PHE A 378 -13.94 5.07 -22.55
N VAL A 379 -12.92 5.63 -23.19
CA VAL A 379 -12.94 6.11 -24.57
C VAL A 379 -11.81 5.48 -25.37
N GLU A 380 -12.04 5.24 -26.65
CA GLU A 380 -11.00 4.79 -27.57
C GLU A 380 -10.11 5.96 -27.99
N ASP A 381 -8.79 5.77 -27.87
CA ASP A 381 -7.79 6.70 -28.39
C ASP A 381 -7.45 6.42 -29.86
N GLU A 382 -6.56 7.23 -30.45
CA GLU A 382 -6.15 7.13 -31.86
C GLU A 382 -5.49 5.77 -32.20
N ASP A 383 -4.96 5.07 -31.20
CA ASP A 383 -4.32 3.75 -31.34
C ASP A 383 -5.31 2.60 -31.01
N ASN A 384 -6.61 2.89 -30.92
CA ASN A 384 -7.67 1.98 -30.46
C ASN A 384 -7.46 1.43 -29.04
N ASN A 385 -6.70 2.14 -28.18
CA ASN A 385 -6.64 1.80 -26.77
C ASN A 385 -7.83 2.41 -26.05
N GLN A 386 -8.45 1.65 -25.17
CA GLN A 386 -9.50 2.18 -24.32
C GLN A 386 -8.87 2.79 -23.05
N ILE A 387 -8.91 4.12 -22.96
CA ILE A 387 -8.36 4.90 -21.86
C ILE A 387 -9.48 5.50 -21.00
N ALA A 388 -9.24 5.60 -19.68
CA ALA A 388 -10.19 6.23 -18.77
C ALA A 388 -10.03 7.76 -18.82
N VAL A 389 -11.15 8.46 -18.97
CA VAL A 389 -11.27 9.92 -18.97
C VAL A 389 -12.43 10.35 -18.09
N LEU A 390 -12.64 11.67 -17.93
CA LEU A 390 -13.81 12.23 -17.26
C LEU A 390 -14.75 12.84 -18.29
N MET A 391 -16.00 12.40 -18.30
CA MET A 391 -17.07 12.94 -19.15
C MET A 391 -18.36 13.09 -18.36
N PRO A 392 -19.29 13.97 -18.78
CA PRO A 392 -20.62 13.99 -18.21
C PRO A 392 -21.29 12.60 -18.29
N GLU A 393 -22.10 12.28 -17.30
CA GLU A 393 -22.90 11.05 -17.31
C GLU A 393 -23.88 11.07 -18.49
N GLY A 394 -23.91 9.99 -19.27
CA GLY A 394 -24.78 9.86 -20.46
C GLY A 394 -24.21 10.41 -21.77
N ASP A 395 -23.07 11.10 -21.75
CA ASP A 395 -22.41 11.60 -22.99
C ASP A 395 -21.68 10.49 -23.79
N TRP A 396 -21.65 9.25 -23.29
CA TRP A 396 -21.07 8.08 -23.94
C TRP A 396 -21.97 6.85 -23.71
N PRO A 397 -21.83 5.77 -24.51
CA PRO A 397 -22.42 4.47 -24.21
C PRO A 397 -22.39 4.14 -22.72
N LYS A 398 -23.56 3.81 -22.16
CA LYS A 398 -23.77 3.60 -20.73
C LYS A 398 -22.76 2.60 -20.15
N GLU A 399 -22.48 1.56 -20.92
CA GLU A 399 -21.59 0.47 -20.57
C GLU A 399 -20.13 0.93 -20.37
N SER A 400 -19.69 2.06 -20.93
CA SER A 400 -18.32 2.56 -20.71
C SER A 400 -18.17 3.37 -19.41
N GLN A 401 -19.30 3.70 -18.77
CA GLN A 401 -19.39 4.48 -17.54
C GLN A 401 -19.80 3.62 -16.33
N GLN A 402 -20.26 2.38 -16.58
CA GLN A 402 -20.68 1.42 -15.58
C GLN A 402 -19.55 0.43 -15.25
N PHE A 403 -19.35 0.18 -13.97
CA PHE A 403 -18.28 -0.67 -13.46
C PHE A 403 -18.80 -1.69 -12.48
N GLN A 404 -18.25 -2.91 -12.52
CA GLN A 404 -18.63 -3.96 -11.58
C GLN A 404 -17.45 -4.30 -10.66
N PRO A 405 -17.68 -4.40 -9.35
CA PRO A 405 -16.68 -4.94 -8.46
C PRO A 405 -16.58 -6.45 -8.72
N VAL A 406 -15.39 -6.93 -9.03
CA VAL A 406 -15.10 -8.35 -8.87
C VAL A 406 -14.49 -8.50 -7.50
N HIS A 407 -15.33 -8.90 -6.56
CA HIS A 407 -14.83 -9.51 -5.34
C HIS A 407 -13.98 -10.70 -5.75
N PHE A 408 -12.73 -10.71 -5.31
CA PHE A 408 -11.71 -11.68 -5.66
C PHE A 408 -11.99 -13.04 -4.98
N ALA A 409 -13.21 -13.57 -5.09
CA ALA A 409 -13.65 -14.83 -4.51
C ALA A 409 -13.10 -16.04 -5.30
N GLY A 410 -12.61 -15.83 -6.54
CA GLY A 410 -11.99 -16.86 -7.38
C GLY A 410 -10.56 -17.29 -6.99
N PHE A 411 -9.93 -16.69 -5.98
CA PHE A 411 -8.70 -17.16 -5.31
C PHE A 411 -8.94 -17.68 -3.88
N THR A 412 -10.19 -17.65 -3.43
CA THR A 412 -10.65 -18.23 -2.15
C THR A 412 -11.69 -19.34 -2.36
N LYS A 413 -11.99 -19.71 -3.61
CA LYS A 413 -12.88 -20.82 -4.01
C LYS A 413 -12.24 -22.21 -3.80
N GLU A 414 -11.84 -22.50 -2.56
CA GLU A 414 -11.79 -23.87 -2.02
C GLU A 414 -12.59 -24.00 -0.70
N ARG A 415 -13.36 -22.98 -0.33
CA ARG A 415 -14.30 -23.04 0.80
C ARG A 415 -15.73 -22.93 0.32
N THR A 416 -16.29 -24.06 -0.11
CA THR A 416 -17.75 -24.33 -0.01
C THR A 416 -18.11 -25.81 -0.12
N SER A 417 -17.14 -26.73 -0.15
CA SER A 417 -17.40 -28.19 -0.11
C SER A 417 -17.00 -28.88 1.19
N ALA A 418 -16.63 -28.14 2.24
CA ALA A 418 -16.19 -28.72 3.52
C ALA A 418 -17.26 -28.80 4.63
N ASP A 419 -18.51 -28.45 4.36
CA ASP A 419 -19.64 -28.65 5.31
C ASP A 419 -20.30 -30.03 5.14
N ARG A 420 -19.47 -31.07 5.07
CA ARG A 420 -19.88 -32.45 5.36
C ARG A 420 -18.81 -33.11 6.22
N LEU A 421 -18.77 -32.69 7.48
CA LEU A 421 -18.25 -33.52 8.55
C LEU A 421 -19.13 -34.78 8.64
N GLU A 422 -18.71 -35.87 8.01
CA GLU A 422 -19.08 -37.19 8.52
C GLU A 422 -18.48 -37.31 9.91
N VAL A 423 -19.35 -37.36 10.92
CA VAL A 423 -18.98 -37.74 12.28
C VAL A 423 -18.48 -39.17 12.22
N VAL A 424 -17.17 -39.37 12.20
CA VAL A 424 -16.56 -40.68 12.41
C VAL A 424 -16.62 -40.94 13.92
N PRO A 425 -17.42 -41.91 14.40
CA PRO A 425 -17.43 -42.24 15.82
C PRO A 425 -16.05 -42.76 16.24
N PHE A 426 -15.56 -42.28 17.38
CA PHE A 426 -14.32 -42.75 17.99
C PHE A 426 -14.39 -44.28 18.21
N PRO A 427 -13.30 -45.02 17.92
CA PRO A 427 -13.23 -46.42 18.32
C PRO A 427 -13.26 -46.49 19.85
N GLU A 428 -14.17 -47.31 20.38
CA GLU A 428 -14.23 -47.58 21.82
C GLU A 428 -12.91 -48.20 22.29
N PRO A 429 -12.43 -47.82 23.49
CA PRO A 429 -11.19 -48.35 24.03
C PRO A 429 -11.28 -49.87 24.19
N THR A 430 -10.35 -50.57 23.54
CA THR A 430 -10.19 -52.01 23.68
C THR A 430 -9.95 -52.34 25.15
N PRO A 431 -10.73 -53.24 25.78
CA PRO A 431 -10.49 -53.62 27.17
C PRO A 431 -9.10 -54.23 27.29
N SER A 432 -8.31 -53.70 28.23
CA SER A 432 -7.01 -54.24 28.59
C SER A 432 -7.18 -55.70 29.01
N MET A 433 -6.56 -56.62 28.26
CA MET A 433 -6.35 -57.96 28.78
C MET A 433 -5.28 -57.88 29.86
N ASP A 434 -5.72 -57.98 31.11
CA ASP A 434 -4.86 -58.33 32.22
C ASP A 434 -4.17 -59.67 31.95
N LYS A 435 -2.86 -59.69 32.14
CA LYS A 435 -2.08 -60.88 32.51
C LYS A 435 -1.03 -60.52 33.54
#